data_AF-A0A5N5SQX8-F1
#
_entry.id   AF-A0A5N5SQX8-F1
#
_cell.length_a   1.000
_cell.length_b   1.000
_cell.length_c   1.000
_cell.angle_alpha   90.00
_cell.angle_beta   90.00
_cell.angle_gamma   90.00
#
_symmetry.space_group_name_H-M   'P 1'
#
loop_
_entity.id
_entity.type
_entity.pdbx_description
1 polymer ?
#
loop_
_entity_poly.entity_id
_entity_poly.type
_entity_poly.pdbx_seq_one_letter_code
_entity_poly.pdbx_strand_id
1 'polypeptide(L)'
;MIQNLLPNWKRRLSSSQCLHAAPNEREKNLPVMVFIHGGGFMAGGADFYPPYALMNRDIVLVTIQYRLGIFGFLSTEDSEMPGNMGLKDQQLALKWIKENIESFGGDSNRITIFGESAGGASVHYHILSPGSKGLFNRAILQSGTAFCPWASNNNHRKFAIEAGREFGCFIDNGTEKYLECMQNVNPRYLILAAVKTNVYSAIPTKL
;
A
#
# COMPACT_ATOMS: atom_id res chain seq x y z
N MET A 1 4.67 -6.69 -21.21
CA MET A 1 4.07 -8.04 -21.10
C MET A 1 3.37 -8.20 -19.74
N ILE A 2 2.43 -7.29 -19.40
CA ILE A 2 1.84 -7.15 -18.04
C ILE A 2 0.31 -7.43 -18.04
N GLN A 3 -0.24 -7.93 -19.15
CA GLN A 3 -1.69 -8.17 -19.27
C GLN A 3 -2.14 -9.60 -18.89
N ASN A 4 -1.22 -10.55 -18.67
CA ASN A 4 -1.59 -11.97 -18.60
C ASN A 4 -1.58 -12.62 -17.21
N LEU A 5 -1.30 -11.89 -16.13
CA LEU A 5 -1.20 -12.55 -14.81
C LEU A 5 -2.51 -12.68 -14.03
N LEU A 6 -3.64 -12.10 -14.44
CA LEU A 6 -4.77 -11.97 -13.53
C LEU A 6 -6.17 -11.96 -14.20
N PRO A 7 -6.70 -13.12 -14.66
CA PRO A 7 -7.95 -13.19 -15.41
C PRO A 7 -9.24 -12.87 -14.62
N ASN A 8 -9.19 -12.66 -13.30
CA ASN A 8 -10.40 -12.73 -12.45
C ASN A 8 -10.58 -11.61 -11.40
N TRP A 9 -10.00 -10.42 -11.59
CA TRP A 9 -10.08 -9.35 -10.58
C TRP A 9 -11.46 -8.71 -10.42
N LYS A 10 -12.35 -8.83 -11.43
CA LYS A 10 -13.72 -8.30 -11.34
C LYS A 10 -14.60 -8.97 -10.27
N ARG A 11 -14.18 -10.11 -9.68
CA ARG A 11 -15.02 -10.91 -8.78
C ARG A 11 -14.59 -10.88 -7.29
N ARG A 12 -13.55 -10.12 -6.90
CA ARG A 12 -12.99 -10.14 -5.52
C ARG A 12 -13.01 -8.80 -4.78
N LEU A 13 -13.82 -7.83 -5.21
CA LEU A 13 -13.98 -6.56 -4.49
C LEU A 13 -14.90 -6.62 -3.25
N SER A 14 -15.31 -7.80 -2.77
CA SER A 14 -16.32 -7.91 -1.70
C SER A 14 -15.81 -8.28 -0.30
N SER A 15 -14.51 -8.16 0.03
CA SER A 15 -14.06 -8.54 1.38
C SER A 15 -12.85 -7.81 1.99
N SER A 16 -12.33 -6.73 1.40
CA SER A 16 -11.12 -6.08 1.96
C SER A 16 -11.09 -4.55 1.84
N GLN A 17 -12.21 -3.90 1.58
CA GLN A 17 -12.38 -2.45 1.68
C GLN A 17 -13.66 -2.19 2.48
N CYS A 18 -13.53 -1.66 3.69
CA CYS A 18 -14.67 -1.29 4.52
C CYS A 18 -15.07 0.15 4.19
N LEU A 19 -16.00 0.32 3.26
CA LEU A 19 -16.70 1.58 3.05
C LEU A 19 -17.76 1.71 4.14
N HIS A 20 -17.62 2.73 4.98
CA HIS A 20 -18.62 3.06 5.98
C HIS A 20 -19.27 4.39 5.61
N ALA A 21 -20.50 4.31 5.08
CA ALA A 21 -21.35 5.48 4.87
C ALA A 21 -22.23 5.68 6.12
N ALA A 22 -22.30 6.91 6.63
CA ALA A 22 -23.27 7.27 7.65
C ALA A 22 -24.70 7.21 7.06
N PRO A 23 -25.72 6.81 7.85
CA PRO A 23 -27.09 6.69 7.36
C PRO A 23 -27.73 8.08 7.29
N ASN A 24 -27.55 8.78 6.18
CA ASN A 24 -28.44 9.86 5.77
C ASN A 24 -28.40 10.00 4.24
N GLU A 25 -29.43 9.49 3.57
CA GLU A 25 -29.58 9.43 2.10
C GLU A 25 -29.73 10.81 1.41
N ARG A 26 -29.31 11.92 2.03
CA ARG A 26 -29.61 13.29 1.54
C ARG A 26 -28.41 14.18 1.29
N GLU A 27 -27.22 13.87 1.78
CA GLU A 27 -26.05 14.73 1.56
C GLU A 27 -25.13 14.12 0.49
N LYS A 28 -25.27 14.62 -0.73
CA LYS A 28 -24.28 14.43 -1.79
C LYS A 28 -23.16 15.46 -1.61
N ASN A 29 -21.93 15.08 -1.93
CA ASN A 29 -20.71 15.91 -1.87
C ASN A 29 -20.08 16.07 -0.47
N LEU A 30 -20.08 15.01 0.32
CA LEU A 30 -19.40 14.99 1.62
C LEU A 30 -17.86 14.98 1.44
N PRO A 31 -17.09 15.61 2.35
CA PRO A 31 -15.64 15.43 2.41
C PRO A 31 -15.26 13.95 2.50
N VAL A 32 -14.20 13.57 1.78
CA VAL A 32 -13.70 12.19 1.79
C VAL A 32 -12.43 12.13 2.61
N MET A 33 -12.39 11.27 3.62
CA MET A 33 -11.19 10.96 4.40
C MET A 33 -10.71 9.56 4.06
N VAL A 34 -9.48 9.44 3.55
CA VAL A 34 -8.88 8.17 3.15
C VAL A 34 -7.76 7.82 4.12
N PHE A 35 -7.97 6.77 4.93
CA PHE A 35 -7.02 6.31 5.92
C PHE A 35 -6.05 5.27 5.35
N ILE A 36 -4.76 5.52 5.52
CA ILE A 36 -3.67 4.58 5.23
C ILE A 36 -3.10 4.11 6.56
N HIS A 37 -3.26 2.83 6.86
CA HIS A 37 -2.84 2.28 8.16
C HIS A 37 -1.31 2.20 8.31
N GLY A 38 -0.86 2.27 9.57
CA GLY A 38 0.53 2.06 9.97
C GLY A 38 0.91 0.57 10.07
N GLY A 39 1.94 0.28 10.88
CA GLY A 39 2.45 -1.09 11.10
C GLY A 39 3.80 -1.38 10.44
N GLY A 40 4.65 -0.35 10.29
CA GLY A 40 6.03 -0.49 9.81
C GLY A 40 6.15 -1.08 8.41
N PHE A 41 5.08 -1.00 7.59
CA PHE A 41 4.96 -1.67 6.30
C PHE A 41 5.03 -3.20 6.33
N MET A 42 5.01 -3.80 7.52
CA MET A 42 5.14 -5.26 7.74
C MET A 42 3.85 -5.89 8.26
N ALA A 43 3.03 -5.11 8.96
CA ALA A 43 1.79 -5.56 9.59
C ALA A 43 0.72 -4.46 9.50
N GLY A 44 -0.49 -4.79 9.95
CA GLY A 44 -1.65 -3.90 9.95
C GLY A 44 -2.76 -4.35 9.03
N GLY A 45 -3.90 -3.71 9.16
CA GLY A 45 -5.08 -3.95 8.33
C GLY A 45 -6.17 -2.94 8.64
N ALA A 46 -7.03 -2.70 7.67
CA ALA A 46 -8.17 -1.79 7.75
C ALA A 46 -9.17 -2.23 8.82
N ASP A 47 -9.28 -3.54 9.05
CA ASP A 47 -10.09 -4.15 10.10
C ASP A 47 -9.66 -3.76 11.51
N PHE A 48 -8.41 -3.32 11.69
CA PHE A 48 -7.91 -2.82 12.98
C PHE A 48 -8.41 -1.41 13.31
N TYR A 49 -9.00 -0.71 12.33
CA TYR A 49 -9.43 0.68 12.46
C TYR A 49 -10.92 0.80 12.18
N PRO A 50 -11.78 0.26 13.07
CA PRO A 50 -13.20 0.42 12.92
C PRO A 50 -13.58 1.90 12.97
N PRO A 51 -14.61 2.32 12.23
CA PRO A 51 -14.86 3.72 11.95
C PRO A 51 -15.45 4.49 13.13
N TYR A 52 -15.65 3.85 14.29
CA TYR A 52 -16.53 4.31 15.37
C TYR A 52 -16.28 5.75 15.82
N ALA A 53 -15.03 6.19 15.88
CA ALA A 53 -14.68 7.55 16.29
C ALA A 53 -15.11 8.64 15.30
N LEU A 54 -15.31 8.29 14.03
CA LEU A 54 -15.62 9.22 12.95
C LEU A 54 -17.02 9.04 12.34
N MET A 55 -17.76 7.99 12.72
CA MET A 55 -19.12 7.73 12.22
C MET A 55 -20.14 8.84 12.51
N ASN A 56 -19.89 9.67 13.53
CA ASN A 56 -20.76 10.79 13.89
C ASN A 56 -20.41 12.10 13.16
N ARG A 57 -19.63 12.02 12.08
CA ARG A 57 -19.23 13.18 11.27
C ARG A 57 -19.80 13.04 9.87
N ASP A 58 -20.18 14.16 9.26
CA ASP A 58 -20.66 14.23 7.89
C ASP A 58 -19.46 14.13 6.92
N ILE A 59 -18.94 12.90 6.79
CA ILE A 59 -17.81 12.55 5.93
C ILE A 59 -18.05 11.18 5.29
N VAL A 60 -17.35 10.92 4.19
CA VAL A 60 -17.11 9.55 3.72
C VAL A 60 -15.75 9.09 4.19
N LEU A 61 -15.70 8.03 5.00
CA LEU A 61 -14.46 7.42 5.46
C LEU A 61 -14.13 6.20 4.60
N VAL A 62 -12.91 6.15 4.08
CA VAL A 62 -12.37 5.01 3.31
C VAL A 62 -11.09 4.52 3.97
N THR A 63 -11.06 3.28 4.46
CA THR A 63 -9.84 2.62 4.96
C THR A 63 -9.32 1.66 3.89
N ILE A 64 -8.09 1.84 3.43
CA ILE A 64 -7.52 1.03 2.34
C ILE A 64 -6.58 -0.07 2.83
N GLN A 65 -6.53 -1.17 2.08
CA GLN A 65 -5.51 -2.22 2.20
C GLN A 65 -4.41 -2.03 1.17
N TYR A 66 -3.19 -2.42 1.54
CA TYR A 66 -2.05 -2.48 0.63
C TYR A 66 -1.15 -3.68 0.98
N ARG A 67 -0.35 -4.16 0.01
CA ARG A 67 0.57 -5.26 0.27
C ARG A 67 1.65 -4.86 1.27
N LEU A 68 1.98 -5.79 2.17
CA LEU A 68 2.94 -5.62 3.26
C LEU A 68 4.17 -6.52 3.07
N GLY A 69 5.25 -6.15 3.76
CA GLY A 69 6.51 -6.88 3.83
C GLY A 69 7.08 -7.26 2.48
N ILE A 70 7.59 -8.48 2.38
CA ILE A 70 8.22 -8.99 1.16
C ILE A 70 7.29 -8.95 -0.06
N PHE A 71 5.98 -9.08 0.12
CA PHE A 71 5.01 -9.00 -0.98
C PHE A 71 4.75 -7.57 -1.47
N GLY A 72 4.94 -6.58 -0.60
CA GLY A 72 4.75 -5.17 -0.93
C GLY A 72 6.02 -4.48 -1.40
N PHE A 73 7.19 -4.93 -0.96
CA PHE A 73 8.38 -4.07 -0.98
C PHE A 73 9.67 -4.76 -1.44
N LEU A 74 9.66 -6.06 -1.74
CA LEU A 74 10.81 -6.73 -2.34
C LEU A 74 11.20 -6.07 -3.68
N SER A 75 12.50 -5.80 -3.87
CA SER A 75 13.04 -5.19 -5.08
C SER A 75 14.40 -5.77 -5.42
N THR A 76 14.62 -6.06 -6.70
CA THR A 76 15.93 -6.36 -7.26
C THR A 76 16.59 -5.11 -7.87
N GLU A 77 15.94 -3.94 -7.78
CA GLU A 77 16.43 -2.66 -8.32
C GLU A 77 16.61 -2.65 -9.85
N ASP A 78 15.88 -3.51 -10.55
CA ASP A 78 15.76 -3.52 -12.01
C ASP A 78 14.30 -3.30 -12.45
N SER A 79 14.06 -3.35 -13.77
CA SER A 79 12.73 -3.12 -14.36
C SER A 79 11.72 -4.22 -14.05
N GLU A 80 12.16 -5.45 -13.77
CA GLU A 80 11.30 -6.60 -13.58
C GLU A 80 10.73 -6.65 -12.17
N MET A 81 11.57 -6.35 -11.16
CA MET A 81 11.13 -6.20 -9.78
C MET A 81 11.60 -4.87 -9.18
N PRO A 82 10.99 -3.74 -9.59
CA PRO A 82 11.37 -2.40 -9.13
C PRO A 82 11.01 -2.13 -7.66
N GLY A 83 10.13 -2.94 -7.07
CA GLY A 83 9.61 -2.76 -5.71
C GLY A 83 8.47 -1.75 -5.61
N ASN A 84 8.23 -1.27 -4.38
CA ASN A 84 7.17 -0.32 -4.02
C ASN A 84 5.76 -0.75 -4.43
N MET A 85 5.51 -2.06 -4.48
CA MET A 85 4.22 -2.62 -4.84
C MET A 85 3.12 -2.23 -3.84
N GLY A 86 3.44 -2.12 -2.54
CA GLY A 86 2.51 -1.61 -1.53
C GLY A 86 2.12 -0.14 -1.76
N LEU A 87 3.08 0.73 -2.09
CA LEU A 87 2.77 2.15 -2.43
C LEU A 87 2.01 2.27 -3.75
N LYS A 88 2.29 1.39 -4.71
CA LYS A 88 1.52 1.30 -5.97
C LYS A 88 0.09 0.84 -5.73
N ASP A 89 -0.15 -0.07 -4.78
CA ASP A 89 -1.50 -0.46 -4.36
C ASP A 89 -2.25 0.75 -3.77
N GLN A 90 -1.60 1.51 -2.89
CA GLN A 90 -2.17 2.73 -2.30
C GLN A 90 -2.51 3.76 -3.39
N GLN A 91 -1.62 4.00 -4.36
CA GLN A 91 -1.89 4.90 -5.48
C GLN A 91 -3.06 4.40 -6.34
N LEU A 92 -3.16 3.10 -6.60
CA LEU A 92 -4.27 2.51 -7.33
C LEU A 92 -5.59 2.68 -6.57
N ALA A 93 -5.59 2.48 -5.25
CA ALA A 93 -6.76 2.74 -4.42
C ALA A 93 -7.17 4.22 -4.46
N LEU A 94 -6.22 5.16 -4.42
CA LEU A 94 -6.52 6.59 -4.55
C LEU A 94 -7.12 6.95 -5.92
N LYS A 95 -6.64 6.34 -7.01
CA LYS A 95 -7.25 6.48 -8.35
C LYS A 95 -8.69 5.99 -8.35
N TRP A 96 -8.92 4.80 -7.81
CA TRP A 96 -10.26 4.23 -7.70
C TRP A 96 -11.19 5.12 -6.88
N ILE A 97 -10.73 5.63 -5.73
CA ILE A 97 -11.51 6.55 -4.89
C ILE A 97 -11.85 7.81 -5.68
N LYS A 98 -10.86 8.43 -6.34
CA LYS A 98 -11.07 9.64 -7.16
C LYS A 98 -12.11 9.43 -8.26
N GLU A 99 -12.15 8.26 -8.86
CA GLU A 99 -13.07 7.91 -9.96
C GLU A 99 -14.47 7.50 -9.49
N ASN A 100 -14.63 6.99 -8.25
CA ASN A 100 -15.87 6.29 -7.85
C ASN A 100 -16.57 6.89 -6.61
N ILE A 101 -15.90 7.72 -5.81
CA ILE A 101 -16.40 8.09 -4.47
C ILE A 101 -17.71 8.90 -4.49
N GLU A 102 -18.03 9.55 -5.61
CA GLU A 102 -19.29 10.28 -5.80
C GLU A 102 -20.52 9.35 -5.75
N SER A 103 -20.36 8.10 -6.18
CA SER A 103 -21.43 7.08 -6.07
C SER A 103 -21.72 6.69 -4.62
N PHE A 104 -20.82 7.03 -3.69
CA PHE A 104 -20.93 6.78 -2.25
C PHE A 104 -21.24 8.07 -1.46
N GLY A 105 -21.62 9.15 -2.14
CA GLY A 105 -21.96 10.44 -1.53
C GLY A 105 -20.78 11.36 -1.25
N GLY A 106 -19.55 10.95 -1.57
CA GLY A 106 -18.34 11.75 -1.38
C GLY A 106 -18.11 12.77 -2.50
N ASP A 107 -17.37 13.84 -2.21
CA ASP A 107 -16.89 14.80 -3.20
C ASP A 107 -15.47 14.42 -3.64
N SER A 108 -15.31 14.02 -4.90
CA SER A 108 -14.03 13.64 -5.48
C SER A 108 -13.00 14.78 -5.46
N ASN A 109 -13.43 16.03 -5.32
CA ASN A 109 -12.59 17.22 -5.23
C ASN A 109 -12.30 17.67 -3.78
N ARG A 110 -12.74 16.89 -2.79
CA ARG A 110 -12.48 17.13 -1.36
C ARG A 110 -11.93 15.89 -0.66
N ILE A 111 -10.90 15.29 -1.27
CA ILE A 111 -10.22 14.11 -0.72
C ILE A 111 -9.08 14.55 0.21
N THR A 112 -9.09 14.02 1.43
CA THR A 112 -8.02 14.14 2.42
C THR A 112 -7.43 12.77 2.68
N ILE A 113 -6.14 12.57 2.38
CA ILE A 113 -5.43 11.36 2.79
C ILE A 113 -4.85 11.57 4.19
N PHE A 114 -4.90 10.55 5.03
CA PHE A 114 -4.31 10.60 6.37
C PHE A 114 -3.80 9.24 6.81
N GLY A 115 -2.81 9.24 7.69
CA GLY A 115 -2.20 8.01 8.18
C GLY A 115 -1.27 8.24 9.36
N GLU A 116 -1.04 7.16 10.11
CA GLU A 116 -0.21 7.14 11.31
C GLU A 116 1.02 6.25 11.10
N SER A 117 2.19 6.65 11.66
CA SER A 117 3.44 5.92 11.56
C SER A 117 3.81 5.62 10.09
N ALA A 118 3.95 4.36 9.70
CA ALA A 118 4.15 3.95 8.30
C ALA A 118 3.07 4.50 7.35
N GLY A 119 1.82 4.65 7.81
CA GLY A 119 0.75 5.31 7.10
C GLY A 119 1.00 6.81 6.91
N GLY A 120 1.57 7.48 7.91
CA GLY A 120 2.01 8.88 7.81
C GLY A 120 3.16 9.06 6.82
N ALA A 121 4.13 8.12 6.82
CA ALA A 121 5.18 8.08 5.80
C ALA A 121 4.60 7.83 4.39
N SER A 122 3.63 6.93 4.24
CA SER A 122 2.86 6.71 3.00
C SER A 122 2.17 7.97 2.50
N VAL A 123 1.53 8.73 3.38
CA VAL A 123 0.94 10.02 3.02
C VAL A 123 2.02 10.97 2.49
N HIS A 124 3.19 11.03 3.13
CA HIS A 124 4.31 11.83 2.63
C HIS A 124 4.80 11.36 1.25
N TYR A 125 4.92 10.06 1.04
CA TYR A 125 5.28 9.47 -0.26
C TYR A 125 4.31 9.88 -1.37
N HIS A 126 3.00 9.91 -1.09
CA HIS A 126 2.00 10.37 -2.06
C HIS A 126 2.04 11.88 -2.33
N ILE A 127 2.46 12.71 -1.37
CA ILE A 127 2.73 14.14 -1.61
C ILE A 127 3.90 14.31 -2.58
N LEU A 128 4.96 13.51 -2.42
CA LEU A 128 6.18 13.61 -3.21
C LEU A 128 6.05 12.95 -4.60
N SER A 129 5.20 11.94 -4.74
CA SER A 129 5.08 11.15 -5.98
C SER A 129 4.32 11.90 -7.08
N PRO A 130 4.92 12.09 -8.28
CA PRO A 130 4.21 12.65 -9.43
C PRO A 130 2.99 11.85 -9.84
N GLY A 131 3.01 10.51 -9.67
CA GLY A 131 1.90 9.63 -10.03
C GLY A 131 0.67 9.74 -9.12
N SER A 132 0.81 10.41 -7.97
CA SER A 132 -0.28 10.69 -7.04
C SER A 132 -0.82 12.12 -7.14
N LYS A 133 -0.22 12.96 -8.00
CA LYS A 133 -0.65 14.33 -8.23
C LYS A 133 -2.11 14.38 -8.72
N GLY A 134 -2.94 15.17 -8.05
CA GLY A 134 -4.35 15.35 -8.40
C GLY A 134 -5.30 14.27 -7.87
N LEU A 135 -4.80 13.25 -7.16
CA LEU A 135 -5.65 12.20 -6.56
C LEU A 135 -6.23 12.60 -5.20
N PHE A 136 -5.68 13.62 -4.56
CA PHE A 136 -6.14 14.14 -3.28
C PHE A 136 -5.87 15.63 -3.18
N ASN A 137 -6.51 16.30 -2.21
CA ASN A 137 -6.48 17.74 -2.03
C ASN A 137 -5.77 18.16 -0.73
N ARG A 138 -5.83 17.32 0.30
CA ARG A 138 -5.27 17.59 1.63
C ARG A 138 -4.59 16.34 2.18
N ALA A 139 -3.65 16.54 3.11
CA ALA A 139 -2.90 15.47 3.72
C ALA A 139 -2.70 15.72 5.22
N ILE A 140 -2.80 14.67 6.03
CA ILE A 140 -2.49 14.68 7.47
C ILE A 140 -1.50 13.55 7.77
N LEU A 141 -0.34 13.91 8.30
CA LEU A 141 0.75 12.99 8.61
C LEU A 141 0.88 12.87 10.13
N GLN A 142 0.51 11.74 10.71
CA GLN A 142 0.59 11.52 12.16
C GLN A 142 1.82 10.68 12.47
N SER A 143 2.82 11.27 13.15
CA SER A 143 3.99 10.55 13.67
C SER A 143 4.80 9.74 12.62
N GLY A 144 4.83 10.17 11.36
CA GLY A 144 5.59 9.50 10.31
C GLY A 144 5.78 10.35 9.06
N THR A 145 6.97 10.29 8.46
CA THR A 145 7.32 11.00 7.23
C THR A 145 8.27 10.15 6.38
N ALA A 146 8.34 10.40 5.07
CA ALA A 146 9.33 9.79 4.18
C ALA A 146 10.81 10.05 4.58
N PHE A 147 11.08 11.02 5.47
CA PHE A 147 12.43 11.30 5.97
C PHE A 147 12.79 10.53 7.24
N CYS A 148 11.84 9.81 7.83
CA CYS A 148 12.15 8.94 8.96
C CYS A 148 13.16 7.86 8.51
N PRO A 149 14.23 7.57 9.28
CA PRO A 149 15.24 6.59 8.88
C PRO A 149 14.69 5.18 8.61
N TRP A 150 13.56 4.82 9.23
CA TRP A 150 12.87 3.55 9.03
C TRP A 150 11.91 3.56 7.82
N ALA A 151 11.59 4.73 7.26
CA ALA A 151 10.64 4.83 6.14
C ALA A 151 11.28 4.40 4.81
N SER A 152 12.59 4.49 4.69
CA SER A 152 13.35 4.13 3.49
C SER A 152 14.51 3.20 3.82
N ASN A 153 14.96 2.43 2.85
CA ASN A 153 16.26 1.75 2.91
C ASN A 153 17.02 2.04 1.62
N ASN A 154 18.31 1.69 1.58
CA ASN A 154 19.13 1.73 0.38
C ASN A 154 19.66 0.33 0.01
N ASN A 155 19.30 -0.70 0.76
CA ASN A 155 19.82 -2.06 0.62
C ASN A 155 18.77 -3.07 0.11
N HIS A 156 17.86 -2.66 -0.78
CA HIS A 156 16.74 -3.52 -1.22
C HIS A 156 17.24 -4.74 -1.98
N ARG A 157 18.18 -4.53 -2.91
CA ARG A 157 18.77 -5.64 -3.67
C ARG A 157 19.49 -6.63 -2.76
N LYS A 158 20.20 -6.14 -1.73
CA LYS A 158 20.84 -7.01 -0.73
C LYS A 158 19.82 -7.87 0.02
N PHE A 159 18.72 -7.25 0.48
CA PHE A 159 17.62 -7.99 1.11
C PHE A 159 17.02 -9.04 0.17
N ALA A 160 16.85 -8.73 -1.13
CA ALA A 160 16.37 -9.70 -2.10
C ALA A 160 17.34 -10.87 -2.29
N ILE A 161 18.65 -10.62 -2.35
CA ILE A 161 19.67 -11.68 -2.41
C ILE A 161 19.57 -12.59 -1.17
N GLU A 162 19.50 -12.02 0.02
CA GLU A 162 19.46 -12.77 1.28
C GLU A 162 18.16 -13.58 1.43
N ALA A 163 17.01 -12.98 1.10
CA ALA A 163 15.72 -13.66 1.10
C ALA A 163 15.70 -14.83 0.10
N GLY A 164 16.28 -14.62 -1.09
CA GLY A 164 16.40 -15.66 -2.11
C GLY A 164 17.23 -16.86 -1.68
N ARG A 165 18.38 -16.60 -1.04
CA ARG A 165 19.31 -17.64 -0.58
C ARG A 165 18.67 -18.64 0.39
N GLU A 166 17.77 -18.18 1.28
CA GLU A 166 17.03 -19.06 2.21
C GLU A 166 16.22 -20.14 1.46
N PHE A 167 15.79 -19.84 0.23
CA PHE A 167 14.92 -20.72 -0.57
C PHE A 167 15.59 -21.29 -1.82
N GLY A 168 16.90 -21.07 -1.99
CA GLY A 168 17.62 -21.49 -3.21
C GLY A 168 17.23 -20.69 -4.46
N CYS A 169 16.63 -19.51 -4.30
CA CYS A 169 16.30 -18.59 -5.40
C CYS A 169 17.43 -17.58 -5.60
N PHE A 170 18.21 -17.71 -6.66
CA PHE A 170 19.40 -16.88 -6.90
C PHE A 170 19.15 -15.81 -7.97
N ILE A 171 19.38 -14.53 -7.63
CA ILE A 171 19.22 -13.39 -8.55
C ILE A 171 20.23 -13.45 -9.72
N ASP A 172 21.39 -14.07 -9.52
CA ASP A 172 22.43 -14.20 -10.56
C ASP A 172 21.95 -15.02 -11.78
N ASN A 173 20.88 -15.81 -11.62
CA ASN A 173 20.22 -16.54 -12.71
C ASN A 173 19.24 -15.68 -13.52
N GLY A 174 19.10 -14.39 -13.18
CA GLY A 174 18.16 -13.44 -13.76
C GLY A 174 16.92 -13.21 -12.89
N THR A 175 16.43 -11.96 -12.88
CA THR A 175 15.32 -11.54 -12.02
C THR A 175 14.01 -12.25 -12.33
N GLU A 176 13.73 -12.58 -13.59
CA GLU A 176 12.54 -13.35 -13.96
C GLU A 176 12.52 -14.74 -13.31
N LYS A 177 13.65 -15.48 -13.39
CA LYS A 177 13.78 -16.80 -12.76
C LYS A 177 13.76 -16.72 -11.24
N TYR A 178 14.37 -15.67 -10.69
CA TYR A 178 14.29 -15.39 -9.25
C TYR A 178 12.84 -15.17 -8.81
N LEU A 179 12.07 -14.34 -9.53
CA LEU A 179 10.66 -14.08 -9.24
C LEU A 179 9.84 -15.36 -9.32
N GLU A 180 9.98 -16.15 -10.39
CA GLU A 180 9.30 -17.43 -10.57
C GLU A 180 9.60 -18.39 -9.42
N CYS A 181 10.87 -18.51 -9.03
CA CYS A 181 11.28 -19.32 -7.89
C CYS A 181 10.62 -18.84 -6.59
N MET A 182 10.69 -17.54 -6.29
CA MET A 182 10.11 -16.96 -5.08
C MET A 182 8.59 -17.12 -5.03
N GLN A 183 7.90 -17.07 -6.17
CA GLN A 183 6.45 -17.31 -6.26
C GLN A 183 6.03 -18.75 -5.94
N ASN A 184 6.93 -19.71 -6.09
CA ASN A 184 6.69 -21.12 -5.74
C ASN A 184 6.97 -21.43 -4.26
N VAL A 185 7.59 -20.52 -3.51
CA VAL A 185 7.82 -20.67 -2.07
C VAL A 185 6.51 -20.48 -1.32
N ASN A 186 6.27 -21.30 -0.29
CA ASN A 186 5.09 -21.12 0.57
C ASN A 186 5.09 -19.70 1.18
N PRO A 187 3.99 -18.93 1.05
CA PRO A 187 3.95 -17.54 1.50
C PRO A 187 4.22 -17.36 2.99
N ARG A 188 3.91 -18.36 3.84
CA ARG A 188 4.25 -18.30 5.26
C ARG A 188 5.74 -18.27 5.50
N TYR A 189 6.52 -19.02 4.73
CA TYR A 189 7.98 -19.03 4.86
C TYR A 189 8.60 -17.74 4.36
N LEU A 190 8.07 -17.14 3.29
CA LEU A 190 8.51 -15.83 2.79
C LEU A 190 8.35 -14.74 3.87
N ILE A 191 7.23 -14.74 4.60
CA ILE A 191 7.00 -13.80 5.71
C ILE A 191 8.03 -14.01 6.82
N LEU A 192 8.27 -15.27 7.23
CA LEU A 192 9.22 -15.59 8.29
C LEU A 192 10.67 -15.23 7.92
N ALA A 193 11.08 -15.46 6.67
CA ALA A 193 12.41 -15.08 6.19
C ALA A 193 12.60 -13.55 6.25
N ALA A 194 11.58 -12.77 5.91
CA ALA A 194 11.64 -11.31 6.01
C ALA A 194 11.82 -10.79 7.45
N VAL A 195 11.30 -11.52 8.45
CA VAL A 195 11.53 -11.18 9.87
C VAL A 195 12.95 -11.52 10.32
N LYS A 196 13.51 -12.63 9.82
CA LYS A 196 14.87 -13.10 10.21
C LYS A 196 15.99 -12.19 9.72
N THR A 197 15.85 -11.57 8.55
CA THR A 197 16.91 -10.73 7.98
C THR A 197 17.06 -9.38 8.68
N ASN A 198 16.20 -9.05 9.65
CA ASN A 198 16.24 -7.81 10.43
C ASN A 198 16.20 -6.53 9.58
N VAL A 199 15.74 -6.64 8.33
CA VAL A 199 15.59 -5.51 7.40
C VAL A 199 14.20 -4.92 7.57
N TYR A 200 14.05 -4.02 8.55
CA TYR A 200 12.76 -3.37 8.89
C TYR A 200 12.29 -2.30 7.90
N SER A 201 13.00 -2.10 6.81
CA SER A 201 12.64 -1.12 5.80
C SER A 201 13.04 -1.69 4.45
N ALA A 202 12.06 -2.07 3.65
CA ALA A 202 12.29 -2.56 2.30
C ALA A 202 11.75 -1.58 1.26
N ILE A 203 11.49 -0.31 1.59
CA ILE A 203 10.89 0.65 0.65
C ILE A 203 11.93 1.30 -0.26
N PRO A 204 11.98 0.96 -1.57
CA PRO A 204 12.78 1.69 -2.54
C PRO A 204 12.50 3.18 -2.53
N THR A 205 13.56 3.98 -2.67
CA THR A 205 13.49 5.44 -2.71
C THR A 205 12.82 6.01 -3.98
N LYS A 206 12.65 5.20 -5.03
CA LYS A 206 12.04 5.63 -6.30
C LYS A 206 10.58 5.18 -6.40
N LEU A 207 9.67 6.15 -6.41
CA LEU A 207 8.24 6.01 -6.73
C LEU A 207 7.98 6.27 -8.21
#